data_AF-A0AAU1E737-F1
#
_entry.id   AF-A0AAU1E737-F1
#
_cell.length_a   1.000
_cell.length_b   1.000
_cell.length_c   1.000
_cell.angle_alpha   90.00
_cell.angle_beta   90.00
_cell.angle_gamma   90.00
#
_symmetry.space_group_name_H-M   'P 1'
#
loop_
_entity.id
_entity.type
_entity.pdbx_description
1 polymer ?
#
loop_
_entity_poly.entity_id
_entity_poly.type
_entity_poly.pdbx_seq_one_letter_code
_entity_poly.pdbx_strand_id
1 'polypeptide(L)'
;MWDGPFYRVRRDGYEICFVPAAGEALEDVCNVDMWVIFADGLRWSGTIFTLAEVQRLMERWATTGEELGGSFFACWDGLIVRDAGIPAMVSVVDHLVQGDEYRTVFRCVGRADSAVD
;
A
#
# COMPACT_ATOMS: atom_id res chain seq x y z
N MET A 1 8.22 4.51 11.82
CA MET A 1 9.59 5.07 11.91
C MET A 1 10.25 4.96 10.56
N TRP A 2 11.06 5.95 10.18
CA TRP A 2 11.77 5.94 8.91
C TRP A 2 12.97 4.97 8.95
N ASP A 3 13.18 4.28 7.83
CA ASP A 3 14.30 3.38 7.54
C ASP A 3 14.64 3.53 6.04
N GLY A 4 15.59 4.42 5.72
CA GLY A 4 15.86 4.80 4.34
C GLY A 4 14.59 5.38 3.67
N PRO A 5 14.17 4.87 2.49
CA PRO A 5 12.95 5.33 1.82
C PRO A 5 11.67 4.77 2.48
N PHE A 6 11.80 3.88 3.46
CA PHE A 6 10.66 3.16 4.03
C PHE A 6 10.13 3.83 5.28
N TYR A 7 8.81 3.89 5.42
CA TYR A 7 8.17 4.16 6.70
C TYR A 7 7.62 2.86 7.28
N ARG A 8 8.22 2.40 8.38
CA ARG A 8 7.89 1.11 9.03
C ARG A 8 6.98 1.28 10.23
N VAL A 9 5.99 0.40 10.32
CA VAL A 9 5.06 0.26 11.45
C VAL A 9 5.18 -1.15 11.99
N ARG A 10 5.70 -1.31 13.21
CA ARG A 10 5.90 -2.62 13.83
C ARG A 10 4.69 -3.01 14.68
N ARG A 11 4.35 -4.29 14.63
CA ARG A 11 3.32 -4.96 15.44
C ARG A 11 3.92 -6.24 16.03
N ASP A 12 3.15 -6.90 16.87
CA ASP A 12 3.50 -8.27 17.26
C ASP A 12 3.19 -9.22 16.09
N GLY A 13 4.17 -10.03 15.70
CA GLY A 13 4.04 -11.02 14.61
C GLY A 13 4.18 -10.50 13.16
N TYR A 14 4.15 -9.18 12.92
CA TYR A 14 4.37 -8.59 11.59
C TYR A 14 4.82 -7.13 11.63
N GLU A 15 5.29 -6.63 10.49
CA GLU A 15 5.48 -5.20 10.25
C GLU A 15 4.83 -4.78 8.93
N ILE A 16 4.48 -3.50 8.84
CA ILE A 16 4.01 -2.86 7.62
C ILE A 16 5.10 -1.89 7.16
N CYS A 17 5.52 -2.01 5.91
CA CYS A 17 6.57 -1.22 5.30
C CYS A 17 5.98 -0.40 4.16
N PHE A 18 5.84 0.90 4.33
CA PHE A 18 5.33 1.82 3.30
C PHE A 18 6.47 2.50 2.54
N VAL A 19 6.21 2.93 1.31
CA VAL A 19 7.14 3.72 0.48
C VAL A 19 6.54 5.08 0.08
N PRO A 20 6.35 6.03 1.02
CA PRO A 20 5.83 7.36 0.68
C PRO A 20 6.79 8.14 -0.23
N ALA A 21 6.28 9.15 -0.94
CA ALA A 21 7.13 10.02 -1.73
C ALA A 21 8.08 10.83 -0.83
N ALA A 22 9.26 11.16 -1.36
CA ALA A 22 10.25 11.92 -0.60
C ALA A 22 9.71 13.29 -0.17
N GLY A 23 9.68 13.54 1.13
CA GLY A 23 9.18 14.81 1.71
C GLY A 23 7.66 14.91 1.80
N GLU A 24 6.91 13.86 1.43
CA GLU A 24 5.46 13.80 1.61
C GLU A 24 5.11 13.70 3.11
N ALA A 25 4.14 14.51 3.54
CA ALA A 25 3.62 14.44 4.89
C ALA A 25 2.81 13.13 5.05
N LEU A 26 3.06 12.38 6.13
CA LEU A 26 2.48 11.04 6.31
C LEU A 26 0.95 11.09 6.42
N GLU A 27 0.39 12.21 6.86
CA GLU A 27 -1.05 12.50 6.96
C GLU A 27 -1.72 12.76 5.60
N ASP A 28 -0.94 13.14 4.58
CA ASP A 28 -1.46 13.54 3.27
C ASP A 28 -1.35 12.44 2.22
N VAL A 29 -0.66 11.34 2.53
CA VAL A 29 -0.41 10.22 1.62
C VAL A 29 -1.72 9.67 1.06
N CYS A 30 -1.90 9.78 -0.26
CA CYS A 30 -3.13 9.38 -0.94
C CYS A 30 -2.95 8.19 -1.92
N ASN A 31 -1.70 7.83 -2.20
CA ASN A 31 -1.27 6.68 -2.99
C ASN A 31 0.09 6.20 -2.46
N VAL A 32 0.21 4.93 -2.04
CA VAL A 32 1.46 4.39 -1.51
C VAL A 32 1.60 2.88 -1.70
N ASP A 33 2.80 2.45 -2.10
CA ASP A 33 3.18 1.03 -2.09
C ASP A 33 3.51 0.56 -0.68
N MET A 34 3.16 -0.68 -0.37
CA MET A 34 3.43 -1.27 0.92
C MET A 34 3.70 -2.78 0.86
N TRP A 35 4.39 -3.27 1.88
CA TRP A 35 4.42 -4.69 2.22
C TRP A 35 3.97 -4.93 3.65
N VAL A 36 3.21 -6.00 3.87
CA VAL A 36 3.12 -6.67 5.17
C VAL A 36 4.15 -7.79 5.20
N ILE A 37 5.04 -7.75 6.19
CA ILE A 37 6.11 -8.73 6.39
C ILE A 37 5.85 -9.45 7.71
N PHE A 38 5.54 -10.74 7.65
CA PHE A 38 5.31 -11.55 8.84
C PHE A 38 6.63 -12.01 9.47
N ALA A 39 6.60 -12.41 10.74
CA ALA A 39 7.78 -12.85 11.49
C ALA A 39 8.53 -14.04 10.87
N ASP A 40 7.85 -14.85 10.06
CA ASP A 40 8.46 -15.94 9.31
C ASP A 40 9.17 -15.45 8.02
N GLY A 41 9.05 -14.17 7.69
CA GLY A 41 9.62 -13.53 6.50
C GLY A 41 8.71 -13.57 5.27
N LEU A 42 7.50 -14.13 5.35
CA LEU A 42 6.55 -14.11 4.24
C LEU A 42 6.04 -12.68 4.01
N ARG A 43 6.03 -12.24 2.75
CA ARG A 43 5.64 -10.89 2.35
C ARG A 43 4.36 -10.86 1.53
N TRP A 44 3.55 -9.84 1.79
CA TRP A 44 2.33 -9.53 1.07
C TRP A 44 2.39 -8.09 0.56
N SER A 45 2.30 -7.91 -0.75
CA SER A 45 2.33 -6.63 -1.44
C SER A 45 0.93 -6.02 -1.53
N GLY A 46 0.86 -4.70 -1.39
CA GLY A 46 -0.30 -3.92 -1.73
C GLY A 46 0.10 -2.52 -2.22
N THR A 47 -0.75 -1.93 -3.05
CA THR A 47 -0.69 -0.48 -3.34
C THR A 47 -2.00 0.14 -2.89
N ILE A 48 -1.92 1.06 -1.94
CA ILE A 48 -3.10 1.68 -1.33
C ILE A 48 -3.37 3.01 -2.01
N PHE A 49 -4.60 3.21 -2.47
CA PHE A 49 -5.08 4.48 -3.01
C PHE A 49 -6.27 4.98 -2.20
N THR A 50 -6.43 6.29 -2.08
CA THR A 50 -7.73 6.85 -1.68
C THR A 50 -8.67 6.84 -2.88
N LEU A 51 -9.99 6.80 -2.62
CA LEU A 51 -10.99 6.93 -3.70
C LEU A 51 -10.82 8.25 -4.49
N ALA A 52 -10.50 9.34 -3.79
CA ALA A 52 -10.27 10.64 -4.42
C ALA A 52 -9.04 10.62 -5.35
N GLU A 53 -7.99 9.90 -4.98
CA GLU A 53 -6.79 9.78 -5.81
C GLU A 53 -7.04 8.93 -7.05
N VAL A 54 -7.81 7.84 -6.94
CA VAL A 54 -8.24 7.05 -8.10
C VAL A 54 -9.03 7.93 -9.09
N GLN A 55 -9.98 8.74 -8.58
CA GLN A 55 -10.74 9.65 -9.41
C GLN A 55 -9.82 10.68 -10.11
N ARG A 56 -8.91 11.32 -9.36
CA ARG A 56 -7.96 12.30 -9.91
C ARG A 56 -7.09 11.69 -11.02
N LEU A 57 -6.64 10.44 -10.83
CA LEU A 57 -5.87 9.71 -11.83
C LEU A 57 -6.69 9.45 -13.09
N MET A 58 -7.93 8.96 -12.95
CA MET A 58 -8.82 8.71 -14.09
C MET A 58 -9.17 10.00 -14.86
N GLU A 59 -9.41 11.11 -14.15
CA GLU A 59 -9.63 12.43 -14.78
C GLU A 59 -8.40 12.90 -15.56
N ARG A 60 -7.19 12.70 -15.00
CA ARG A 60 -5.95 12.97 -15.74
C ARG A 60 -5.84 12.08 -16.96
N TRP A 61 -6.12 10.79 -16.84
CA TRP A 61 -6.03 9.80 -17.92
C TRP A 61 -7.05 10.05 -19.04
N ALA A 62 -8.20 10.66 -18.74
CA ALA A 62 -9.12 11.16 -19.77
C ALA A 62 -8.47 12.23 -20.67
N THR A 63 -7.46 12.95 -20.18
CA THR A 63 -6.71 13.94 -20.97
C THR A 63 -5.48 13.36 -21.65
N THR A 64 -4.81 12.36 -21.05
CA THR A 64 -3.57 11.77 -21.58
C THR A 64 -3.81 10.59 -22.52
N GLY A 65 -4.98 9.95 -22.44
CA GLY A 65 -5.34 8.75 -23.21
C GLY A 65 -4.93 7.43 -22.56
N GLU A 66 -4.26 7.46 -21.41
CA GLU A 66 -3.89 6.28 -20.64
C GLU A 66 -5.15 5.54 -20.12
N GLU A 67 -5.04 4.24 -19.83
CA GLU A 67 -6.15 3.40 -19.32
C GLU A 67 -7.47 3.56 -20.09
N LEU A 68 -7.39 3.53 -21.42
CA LEU A 68 -8.53 3.76 -22.33
C LEU A 68 -9.22 5.11 -22.03
N GLY A 69 -8.42 6.18 -21.95
CA GLY A 69 -8.90 7.51 -21.61
C GLY A 69 -9.47 7.60 -20.19
N GLY A 70 -8.85 6.92 -19.23
CA GLY A 70 -9.30 6.87 -17.84
C GLY A 70 -10.63 6.14 -17.63
N SER A 71 -11.04 5.27 -18.55
CA SER A 71 -12.30 4.51 -18.44
C SER A 71 -12.26 3.45 -17.35
N PHE A 72 -11.07 3.08 -16.89
CA PHE A 72 -10.88 2.14 -15.81
C PHE A 72 -9.66 2.49 -14.96
N PHE A 73 -9.63 1.91 -13.76
CA PHE A 73 -8.46 1.85 -12.91
C PHE A 73 -8.18 0.39 -12.58
N ALA A 74 -6.94 -0.05 -12.74
CA ALA A 74 -6.53 -1.39 -12.38
C ALA A 74 -5.13 -1.35 -11.76
N CYS A 75 -4.99 -1.98 -10.59
CA CYS A 75 -3.74 -2.21 -9.91
C CYS A 75 -3.76 -3.65 -9.39
N TRP A 76 -2.73 -4.43 -9.71
CA TRP A 76 -2.71 -5.88 -9.50
C TRP A 76 -2.87 -6.30 -8.02
N ASP A 77 -2.34 -5.47 -7.13
CA ASP A 77 -2.38 -5.55 -5.68
C ASP A 77 -3.02 -4.29 -5.05
N GLY A 78 -3.93 -3.65 -5.77
CA GLY A 78 -4.58 -2.40 -5.36
C GLY A 78 -5.62 -2.56 -4.25
N LEU A 79 -5.55 -1.69 -3.23
CA LEU A 79 -6.58 -1.51 -2.21
C LEU A 79 -7.05 -0.05 -2.21
N ILE A 80 -8.36 0.18 -2.33
CA ILE A 80 -8.94 1.52 -2.18
C ILE A 80 -9.40 1.73 -0.74
N VAL A 81 -8.88 2.78 -0.10
CA VAL A 81 -9.32 3.25 1.22
C VAL A 81 -10.08 4.57 1.10
N ARG A 82 -10.82 4.92 2.16
CA ARG A 82 -11.58 6.17 2.19
C ARG A 82 -10.69 7.37 2.47
N ASP A 83 -9.91 7.28 3.55
CA ASP A 83 -9.20 8.42 4.14
C ASP A 83 -7.72 8.38 3.79
N ALA A 84 -7.14 9.55 3.55
CA ALA A 84 -5.71 9.71 3.31
C ALA A 84 -4.89 9.49 4.60
N GLY A 85 -3.60 9.29 4.40
CA GLY A 85 -2.60 9.25 5.43
C GLY A 85 -2.27 7.84 5.93
N ILE A 86 -1.00 7.63 6.21
CA ILE A 86 -0.46 6.37 6.75
C ILE A 86 -1.21 5.92 8.02
N PRO A 87 -1.60 6.77 8.99
CA PRO A 87 -2.35 6.32 10.16
C PRO A 87 -3.70 5.66 9.83
N ALA A 88 -4.44 6.20 8.85
CA ALA A 88 -5.70 5.63 8.41
C ALA A 88 -5.47 4.30 7.67
N MET A 89 -4.48 4.27 6.77
CA MET A 89 -4.10 3.07 6.03
C MET A 89 -3.63 1.95 6.97
N VAL A 90 -2.84 2.26 8.00
CA VAL A 90 -2.42 1.29 9.03
C VAL A 90 -3.61 0.66 9.72
N SER A 91 -4.65 1.44 10.04
CA SER A 91 -5.84 0.90 10.71
C SER A 91 -6.59 -0.10 9.82
N VAL A 92 -6.66 0.15 8.51
CA VAL A 92 -7.23 -0.80 7.54
C VAL A 92 -6.37 -2.06 7.42
N VAL A 93 -5.06 -1.91 7.30
CA VAL A 93 -4.13 -3.05 7.20
C VAL A 93 -4.17 -3.90 8.46
N ASP A 94 -4.15 -3.29 9.64
CA ASP A 94 -4.24 -3.99 10.92
C ASP A 94 -5.54 -4.81 10.99
N HIS A 95 -6.67 -4.25 10.55
CA HIS A 95 -7.96 -4.96 10.48
C HIS A 95 -7.89 -6.17 9.53
N LEU A 96 -7.36 -5.99 8.32
CA LEU A 96 -7.23 -7.07 7.34
C LEU A 96 -6.30 -8.19 7.83
N VAL A 97 -5.22 -7.85 8.53
CA VAL A 97 -4.30 -8.85 9.10
C VAL A 97 -4.96 -9.60 10.26
N GLN A 98 -5.64 -8.90 11.16
CA GLN A 98 -6.35 -9.51 12.29
C GLN A 98 -7.50 -10.42 11.86
N GLY A 99 -8.14 -10.11 10.73
CA GLY A 99 -9.22 -10.91 10.16
C GLY A 99 -8.79 -12.00 9.18
N ASP A 100 -7.48 -12.20 8.95
CA ASP A 100 -6.94 -13.07 7.89
C ASP A 100 -7.36 -12.69 6.44
N GLU A 101 -8.06 -11.57 6.25
CA GLU A 101 -8.57 -11.06 4.96
C GLU A 101 -7.45 -10.55 4.05
N TYR A 102 -6.29 -10.23 4.61
CA TYR A 102 -5.09 -9.87 3.83
C TYR A 102 -4.72 -10.92 2.76
N ARG A 103 -5.10 -12.19 2.96
CA ARG A 103 -4.83 -13.30 2.03
C ARG A 103 -5.58 -13.19 0.69
N THR A 104 -6.69 -12.47 0.68
CA THR A 104 -7.52 -12.25 -0.52
C THR A 104 -7.36 -10.84 -1.06
N VAL A 105 -7.03 -9.87 -0.20
CA VAL A 105 -6.85 -8.46 -0.58
C VAL A 105 -5.45 -8.18 -1.11
N PHE A 106 -4.41 -8.67 -0.43
CA PHE A 106 -3.01 -8.45 -0.82
C PHE A 106 -2.46 -9.60 -1.66
N ARG A 107 -1.30 -9.36 -2.27
CA ARG A 107 -0.61 -10.38 -3.08
C ARG A 107 0.57 -10.96 -2.33
N CYS A 108 0.58 -12.28 -2.16
CA CYS A 108 1.76 -12.97 -1.68
C CYS A 108 2.89 -12.82 -2.72
N VAL A 109 4.02 -12.25 -2.30
CA VAL A 109 5.21 -12.03 -3.15
C VAL A 109 6.40 -12.88 -2.70
N GLY A 110 6.13 -13.94 -1.93
CA GLY A 110 7.13 -14.85 -1.40
C GLY A 110 7.84 -14.30 -0.16
N ARG A 111 8.93 -14.96 0.24
CA ARG A 111 9.70 -14.54 1.41
C ARG A 111 10.61 -13.37 1.06
N ALA A 112 10.95 -12.54 2.05
CA ALA A 112 12.11 -11.66 1.93
C ALA A 112 13.33 -12.54 1.65
N ASP A 113 14.15 -12.17 0.67
CA ASP A 113 15.47 -12.78 0.56
C ASP A 113 16.18 -12.52 1.89
N SER A 114 16.70 -13.58 2.50
CA SER A 114 17.64 -13.43 3.61
C SER A 114 18.71 -12.47 3.13
N ALA A 115 18.92 -11.35 3.84
CA ALA A 115 20.10 -10.55 3.59
C ALA A 115 21.29 -11.51 3.61
N VAL A 116 21.97 -11.65 2.46
CA VAL A 116 23.26 -12.32 2.45
C VAL A 116 24.16 -11.39 3.23
N ASP A 117 24.58 -11.83 4.42
CA ASP A 117 25.48 -11.14 5.34
C ASP A 117 26.74 -10.62 4.63
#